data_AF-A0A9D5QQ51-F1
#
_entry.id   AF-A0A9D5QQ51-F1
#
_cell.length_a   1.000
_cell.length_b   1.000
_cell.length_c   1.000
_cell.angle_alpha   90.00
_cell.angle_beta   90.00
_cell.angle_gamma   90.00
#
_symmetry.space_group_name_H-M   'P 1'
#
loop_
_entity.id
_entity.type
_entity.pdbx_description
1 polymer ?
#
loop_
_entity_poly.entity_id
_entity_poly.type
_entity_poly.pdbx_seq_one_letter_code
_entity_poly.pdbx_strand_id
1 'polypeptide(L)'
;LNGSVYTLELDAVLNDDASTVVQGWYEGSIKEFGPTVNMTLSSASYSTNPRPAGNFYVKFNDADWKCEMAIDFFADQNAETLPAGTYTYSTANTPGTFGSSSFVDLFNPNSNNRMTEGSSIDVNIDDFGVYSINMNLKFEDGRTATMSYEGSISGTPVFE
;
A
#
# COMPACT_ATOMS: atom_id res chain seq x y z
N LEU A 1 1.60 -11.09 15.33
CA LEU A 1 1.05 -10.64 16.64
C LEU A 1 0.12 -11.75 17.13
N ASN A 2 0.59 -12.60 18.05
CA ASN A 2 -0.24 -13.61 18.71
C ASN A 2 -0.50 -13.11 20.14
N GLY A 3 -1.76 -12.95 20.53
CA GLY A 3 -2.14 -12.95 21.95
C GLY A 3 -2.46 -11.62 22.64
N SER A 4 -2.85 -10.55 21.94
CA SER A 4 -3.43 -9.38 22.62
C SER A 4 -4.94 -9.60 22.83
N VAL A 5 -5.40 -9.51 24.08
CA VAL A 5 -6.83 -9.44 24.44
C VAL A 5 -7.29 -8.00 24.24
N TYR A 6 -8.38 -7.81 23.51
CA TYR A 6 -8.96 -6.48 23.27
C TYR A 6 -10.28 -6.35 24.01
N THR A 7 -10.52 -5.16 24.56
CA THR A 7 -11.81 -4.76 25.11
C THR A 7 -12.43 -3.74 24.17
N LEU A 8 -13.63 -4.03 23.65
CA LEU A 8 -14.45 -3.02 22.97
C LEU A 8 -15.67 -2.70 23.82
N GLU A 9 -15.91 -1.40 24.02
CA GLU A 9 -17.09 -0.85 24.65
C GLU A 9 -17.84 -0.02 23.59
N LEU A 10 -19.10 -0.35 23.35
CA LEU A 10 -19.92 0.32 22.34
C LEU A 10 -21.21 0.84 22.99
N ASP A 11 -21.39 2.15 22.91
CA ASP A 11 -22.63 2.84 23.25
C ASP A 11 -23.40 3.15 21.96
N ALA A 12 -24.51 2.46 21.72
CA ALA A 12 -25.41 2.77 20.61
C ALA A 12 -26.74 3.33 21.12
N VAL A 13 -27.22 4.39 20.46
CA VAL A 13 -28.57 4.95 20.66
C VAL A 13 -29.43 4.51 19.48
N LEU A 14 -30.49 3.74 19.75
CA LEU A 14 -31.45 3.33 18.72
C LEU A 14 -32.44 4.47 18.45
N ASN A 15 -32.81 4.67 17.18
CA ASN A 15 -33.68 5.76 16.74
C ASN A 15 -35.16 5.60 17.10
N ASP A 16 -35.55 4.46 17.67
CA ASP A 16 -36.89 4.26 18.19
C ASP A 16 -36.88 4.71 19.67
N ASP A 17 -37.59 5.80 19.94
CA ASP A 17 -37.92 6.38 21.25
C ASP A 17 -36.80 6.68 22.26
N ALA A 18 -35.69 7.25 21.78
CA ALA A 18 -34.88 8.25 22.49
C ALA A 18 -34.70 8.03 24.01
N SER A 19 -34.26 6.84 24.44
CA SER A 19 -33.76 6.60 25.82
C SER A 19 -33.10 5.24 26.03
N THR A 20 -33.21 4.30 25.10
CA THR A 20 -32.52 3.01 25.23
C THR A 20 -31.07 3.11 24.74
N VAL A 21 -30.13 3.15 25.67
CA VAL A 21 -28.70 2.91 25.40
C VAL A 21 -28.49 1.40 25.33
N VAL A 22 -28.04 0.90 24.19
CA VAL A 22 -27.55 -0.48 24.09
C VAL A 22 -26.06 -0.46 24.39
N GLN A 23 -25.68 -1.05 25.51
CA GLN A 23 -24.29 -1.26 25.89
C GLN A 23 -23.83 -2.64 25.41
N GLY A 24 -22.93 -2.66 24.44
CA GLY A 24 -22.26 -3.87 23.99
C GLY A 24 -20.89 -4.00 24.66
N TRP A 25 -20.57 -5.19 25.17
CA TRP A 25 -19.23 -5.53 25.63
C TRP A 25 -18.67 -6.71 24.84
N TYR A 26 -17.40 -6.60 24.45
CA TYR A 26 -16.63 -7.72 23.88
C TYR A 26 -15.30 -7.83 24.61
N GLU A 27 -15.01 -9.03 25.12
CA GLU A 27 -13.70 -9.42 25.63
C GLU A 27 -13.28 -10.71 24.93
N GLY A 28 -12.20 -10.65 24.15
CA GLY A 28 -11.75 -11.80 23.40
C GLY A 28 -10.51 -11.52 22.55
N SER A 29 -10.00 -12.60 21.95
CA SER A 29 -8.94 -12.49 20.94
C SER A 29 -9.56 -12.11 19.60
N ILE A 30 -9.23 -10.93 19.12
CA ILE A 30 -9.56 -10.49 17.77
C ILE A 30 -8.49 -11.09 16.85
N LYS A 31 -8.91 -11.97 15.94
CA LYS A 31 -8.01 -12.66 15.01
C LYS A 31 -7.25 -11.68 14.11
N GLU A 32 -7.91 -10.57 13.72
CA GLU A 32 -7.37 -9.51 12.87
C GLU A 32 -7.94 -8.15 13.32
N PHE A 33 -7.07 -7.20 13.66
CA PHE A 33 -7.45 -5.86 14.12
C PHE A 33 -7.11 -4.83 13.03
N GLY A 34 -8.10 -4.04 12.62
CA GLY A 34 -7.94 -2.89 11.73
C GLY A 34 -8.55 -3.09 10.33
N PRO A 35 -9.10 -2.04 9.70
CA PRO A 35 -9.65 -2.14 8.35
C PRO A 35 -8.50 -2.45 7.38
N THR A 36 -8.48 -3.68 6.85
CA THR A 36 -7.64 -4.02 5.70
C THR A 36 -8.11 -3.17 4.53
N VAL A 37 -7.24 -2.31 4.01
CA VAL A 37 -7.53 -1.52 2.82
C VAL A 37 -7.34 -2.42 1.61
N ASN A 38 -8.41 -2.73 0.89
CA ASN A 38 -8.35 -3.49 -0.35
C ASN A 38 -8.66 -2.56 -1.52
N MET A 39 -7.75 -2.48 -2.50
CA MET A 39 -7.93 -1.54 -3.61
C MET A 39 -7.33 -2.04 -4.92
N THR A 40 -8.03 -1.78 -6.01
CA THR A 40 -7.49 -1.91 -7.36
C THR A 40 -7.15 -0.53 -7.91
N LEU A 41 -5.91 -0.34 -8.28
CA LEU A 41 -5.36 0.87 -8.88
C LEU A 41 -5.62 0.82 -10.39
N SER A 42 -5.90 1.97 -10.99
CA SER A 42 -6.27 2.06 -12.41
C SER A 42 -5.16 2.65 -13.28
N SER A 43 -4.15 3.28 -12.68
CA SER A 43 -3.11 3.99 -13.41
C SER A 43 -1.77 3.92 -12.70
N ALA A 44 -0.71 3.84 -13.49
CA ALA A 44 0.67 3.87 -13.04
C ALA A 44 1.51 4.77 -13.95
N SER A 45 2.45 5.52 -13.38
CA SER A 45 3.37 6.37 -14.13
C SER A 45 4.73 6.48 -13.46
N TYR A 46 5.80 6.57 -14.26
CA TYR A 46 7.11 6.95 -13.74
C TYR A 46 7.14 8.42 -13.34
N SER A 47 7.87 8.73 -12.28
CA SER A 47 8.21 10.10 -11.93
C SER A 47 9.04 10.76 -13.04
N THR A 48 8.78 12.04 -13.29
CA THR A 48 9.58 12.86 -14.21
C THR A 48 10.84 13.43 -13.57
N ASN A 49 10.96 13.34 -12.24
CA ASN A 49 12.16 13.80 -11.54
C ASN A 49 13.27 12.75 -11.71
N PRO A 50 14.49 13.16 -12.08
CA PRO A 50 15.64 12.26 -12.17
C PRO A 50 15.86 11.48 -10.87
N ARG A 51 16.26 10.22 -11.01
CA ARG A 51 16.60 9.30 -9.92
C ARG A 51 17.95 8.63 -10.19
N PRO A 52 18.64 8.11 -9.16
CA PRO A 52 19.80 7.24 -9.39
C PRO A 52 19.44 6.06 -10.30
N ALA A 53 20.39 5.59 -11.10
CA ALA A 53 20.20 4.41 -11.95
C ALA A 53 19.74 3.19 -11.12
N GLY A 54 18.73 2.46 -11.62
CA GLY A 54 18.10 1.35 -10.89
C GLY A 54 17.09 1.76 -9.81
N ASN A 55 16.88 3.06 -9.57
CA ASN A 55 15.83 3.55 -8.68
C ASN A 55 14.60 4.03 -9.48
N PHE A 56 13.48 3.33 -9.32
CA PHE A 56 12.24 3.60 -10.03
C PHE A 56 11.18 4.14 -9.08
N TYR A 57 10.83 5.41 -9.24
CA TYR A 57 9.72 6.02 -8.50
C TYR A 57 8.43 5.94 -9.32
N VAL A 58 7.53 5.03 -8.95
CA VAL A 58 6.28 4.78 -9.67
C VAL A 58 5.11 5.30 -8.87
N LYS A 59 4.33 6.20 -9.48
CA LYS A 59 3.09 6.74 -8.92
C LYS A 59 1.90 5.92 -9.37
N PHE A 60 0.93 5.75 -8.48
CA PHE A 60 -0.33 5.10 -8.79
C PHE A 60 -1.52 5.89 -8.23
N ASN A 61 -2.68 5.68 -8.84
CA ASN A 61 -3.98 6.12 -8.33
C ASN A 61 -5.08 5.15 -8.75
N ASP A 62 -6.19 5.15 -8.02
CA ASP A 62 -7.42 4.47 -8.45
C ASP A 62 -8.30 5.40 -9.31
N ALA A 63 -9.32 4.81 -9.94
CA ALA A 63 -10.16 5.52 -10.92
C ALA A 63 -11.02 6.61 -10.27
N ASP A 64 -11.41 6.43 -9.00
CA ASP A 64 -12.26 7.34 -8.26
C ASP A 64 -11.45 8.39 -7.48
N TRP A 65 -10.11 8.38 -7.61
CA TRP A 65 -9.21 9.24 -6.82
C TRP A 65 -9.50 9.15 -5.32
N LYS A 66 -9.65 7.93 -4.82
CA LYS A 66 -9.72 7.60 -3.38
C LYS A 66 -8.33 7.35 -2.80
N CYS A 67 -7.34 7.09 -3.64
CA CYS A 67 -5.95 6.85 -3.29
C CYS A 67 -5.00 7.54 -4.27
N GLU A 68 -3.96 8.17 -3.71
CA GLU A 68 -2.74 8.53 -4.42
C GLU A 68 -1.57 7.87 -3.69
N MET A 69 -0.69 7.20 -4.43
CA MET A 69 0.46 6.54 -3.83
C MET A 69 1.67 6.60 -4.74
N ALA A 70 2.84 6.40 -4.15
CA ALA A 70 4.05 6.18 -4.91
C ALA A 70 4.95 5.16 -4.21
N ILE A 71 5.61 4.32 -5.00
CA ILE A 71 6.57 3.34 -4.52
C ILE A 71 7.94 3.64 -5.13
N ASP A 72 8.94 3.65 -4.25
CA ASP A 72 10.34 3.93 -4.53
C ASP A 72 11.11 2.61 -4.66
N PHE A 73 11.04 1.97 -5.81
CA PHE A 73 11.65 0.65 -6.06
C PHE A 73 13.15 0.77 -6.31
N PHE A 74 13.91 -0.21 -5.84
CA PHE A 74 15.35 -0.35 -6.08
C PHE A 74 15.60 -1.69 -6.77
N ALA A 75 16.17 -1.65 -7.97
CA ALA A 75 16.50 -2.79 -8.80
C ALA A 75 17.95 -2.68 -9.32
N ASP A 76 18.32 -3.53 -10.28
CA ASP A 76 19.63 -3.47 -10.93
C ASP A 76 19.84 -2.10 -11.60
N GLN A 77 21.04 -1.53 -11.44
CA GLN A 77 21.37 -0.21 -11.98
C GLN A 77 21.32 -0.15 -13.52
N ASN A 78 21.42 -1.29 -14.20
CA ASN A 78 21.36 -1.36 -15.67
C ASN A 78 19.93 -1.58 -16.18
N ALA A 79 18.94 -1.71 -15.30
CA ALA A 79 17.55 -1.83 -15.70
C ALA A 79 17.06 -0.51 -16.32
N GLU A 80 16.47 -0.58 -17.50
CA GLU A 80 15.93 0.60 -18.20
C GLU A 80 14.47 0.90 -17.80
N THR A 81 13.76 -0.12 -17.29
CA THR A 81 12.39 -0.06 -16.76
C THR A 81 12.30 -0.88 -15.48
N LEU A 82 11.24 -0.71 -14.69
CA LEU A 82 11.02 -1.50 -13.48
C LEU A 82 10.99 -3.00 -13.83
N PRO A 83 11.96 -3.81 -13.38
CA PRO A 83 11.96 -5.23 -13.73
C PRO A 83 10.96 -6.02 -12.88
N ALA A 84 10.53 -7.17 -13.41
CA ALA A 84 9.78 -8.16 -12.66
C ALA A 84 10.60 -8.66 -11.45
N GLY A 85 9.92 -9.00 -10.37
CA GLY A 85 10.54 -9.49 -9.14
C GLY A 85 9.69 -9.21 -7.89
N THR A 86 10.16 -9.72 -6.76
CA THR A 86 9.59 -9.43 -5.45
C THR A 86 10.43 -8.37 -4.75
N TYR A 87 9.79 -7.30 -4.33
CA TYR A 87 10.40 -6.17 -3.63
C TYR A 87 9.90 -6.14 -2.19
N THR A 88 10.81 -6.09 -1.23
CA THR A 88 10.47 -5.98 0.20
C THR A 88 10.81 -4.60 0.75
N TYR A 89 10.08 -4.14 1.75
CA TYR A 89 10.38 -2.85 2.35
C TYR A 89 11.73 -2.88 3.06
N SER A 90 12.59 -1.90 2.77
CA SER A 90 13.88 -1.70 3.46
C SER A 90 14.34 -0.26 3.35
N THR A 91 14.97 0.26 4.39
CA THR A 91 15.61 1.60 4.38
C THR A 91 17.03 1.57 3.83
N ALA A 92 17.54 0.39 3.44
CA ALA A 92 18.89 0.23 2.89
C ALA A 92 18.99 0.60 1.41
N ASN A 93 17.86 0.76 0.70
CA ASN A 93 17.81 1.17 -0.72
C ASN A 93 18.65 0.27 -1.65
N THR A 94 18.57 -1.05 -1.46
CA THR A 94 19.32 -2.04 -2.25
C THR A 94 18.44 -2.73 -3.29
N PRO A 95 19.01 -3.30 -4.38
CA PRO A 95 18.24 -4.07 -5.36
C PRO A 95 17.35 -5.14 -4.71
N GLY A 96 16.10 -5.26 -5.16
CA GLY A 96 15.09 -6.16 -4.57
C GLY A 96 14.33 -5.55 -3.38
N THR A 97 14.42 -4.23 -3.18
CA THR A 97 13.70 -3.53 -2.11
C THR A 97 12.88 -2.36 -2.62
N PHE A 98 11.98 -1.85 -1.78
CA PHE A 98 11.41 -0.52 -1.95
C PHE A 98 11.59 0.30 -0.68
N GLY A 99 11.82 1.61 -0.84
CA GLY A 99 12.37 2.46 0.21
C GLY A 99 11.38 3.38 0.91
N SER A 100 11.92 4.15 1.85
CA SER A 100 11.19 5.05 2.74
C SER A 100 10.52 6.24 2.06
N SER A 101 10.89 6.56 0.81
CA SER A 101 10.20 7.61 0.03
C SER A 101 8.82 7.18 -0.48
N SER A 102 8.47 5.91 -0.27
CA SER A 102 7.20 5.34 -0.67
C SER A 102 6.08 5.79 0.28
N PHE A 103 4.88 5.99 -0.25
CA PHE A 103 3.70 6.36 0.52
C PHE A 103 2.40 5.85 -0.08
N VAL A 104 1.36 5.78 0.75
CA VAL A 104 -0.03 5.56 0.35
C VAL A 104 -0.92 6.57 1.04
N ASP A 105 -1.52 7.49 0.29
CA ASP A 105 -2.44 8.49 0.81
C ASP A 105 -3.87 8.10 0.38
N LEU A 106 -4.75 7.88 1.36
CA LEU A 106 -6.17 7.59 1.15
C LEU A 106 -6.97 8.85 1.47
N PHE A 107 -7.99 9.14 0.68
CA PHE A 107 -8.78 10.37 0.86
C PHE A 107 -10.09 10.16 1.61
N ASN A 108 -10.62 8.94 1.69
CA ASN A 108 -11.87 8.62 2.40
C ASN A 108 -11.86 7.21 3.03
N PRO A 109 -11.70 7.08 4.36
CA PRO A 109 -11.29 8.14 5.29
C PRO A 109 -9.89 8.65 4.97
N ASN A 110 -9.63 9.93 5.26
CA ASN A 110 -8.33 10.54 5.00
C ASN A 110 -7.23 9.89 5.86
N SER A 111 -6.14 9.45 5.24
CA SER A 111 -4.95 8.98 5.96
C SER A 111 -3.71 9.03 5.08
N ASN A 112 -2.57 9.39 5.70
CA ASN A 112 -1.26 9.37 5.06
C ASN A 112 -0.45 8.22 5.63
N ASN A 113 -0.12 7.25 4.80
CA ASN A 113 0.46 5.99 5.27
C ASN A 113 1.89 5.85 4.78
N ARG A 114 2.74 5.32 5.66
CA ARG A 114 4.13 4.94 5.39
C ARG A 114 4.29 3.47 5.69
N MET A 115 5.15 2.82 4.92
CA MET A 115 5.34 1.37 4.99
C MET A 115 6.36 1.01 6.05
N THR A 116 6.19 -0.19 6.62
CA THR A 116 7.14 -0.78 7.56
C THR A 116 7.56 -2.18 7.12
N GLU A 117 8.52 -2.76 7.84
CA GLU A 117 9.06 -4.09 7.58
C GLU A 117 7.97 -5.16 7.52
N GLY A 118 8.16 -6.12 6.61
CA GLY A 118 7.19 -7.16 6.31
C GLY A 118 6.11 -6.74 5.30
N SER A 119 6.25 -5.57 4.68
CA SER A 119 5.55 -5.23 3.43
C SER A 119 6.27 -5.85 2.23
N SER A 120 5.53 -6.33 1.24
CA SER A 120 6.07 -6.91 0.01
C SER A 120 5.26 -6.50 -1.22
N ILE A 121 5.92 -6.42 -2.36
CA ILE A 121 5.32 -6.12 -3.66
C ILE A 121 5.86 -7.11 -4.69
N ASP A 122 4.96 -7.83 -5.35
CA ASP A 122 5.28 -8.73 -6.44
C ASP A 122 4.96 -8.05 -7.77
N VAL A 123 5.98 -7.89 -8.61
CA VAL A 123 5.89 -7.32 -9.95
C VAL A 123 6.07 -8.45 -10.95
N ASN A 124 5.05 -8.69 -11.78
CA ASN A 124 5.13 -9.56 -12.95
C ASN A 124 4.94 -8.73 -14.20
N ILE A 125 5.54 -9.19 -15.31
CA ILE A 125 5.43 -8.55 -16.62
C ILE A 125 5.17 -9.68 -17.62
N ASP A 126 4.12 -9.54 -18.43
CA ASP A 126 3.84 -10.50 -19.49
C ASP A 126 4.71 -10.25 -20.74
N ASP A 127 4.59 -11.13 -21.74
CA ASP A 127 5.35 -11.05 -22.99
C ASP A 127 5.02 -9.78 -23.82
N PHE A 128 3.97 -9.04 -23.46
CA PHE A 128 3.53 -7.80 -24.10
C PHE A 128 3.93 -6.54 -23.31
N GLY A 129 4.65 -6.69 -22.19
CA GLY A 129 5.06 -5.58 -21.33
C GLY A 129 3.95 -5.04 -20.42
N VAL A 130 2.86 -5.80 -20.23
CA VAL A 130 1.79 -5.47 -19.28
C VAL A 130 2.22 -5.90 -17.88
N TYR A 131 2.17 -4.98 -16.93
CA TYR A 131 2.51 -5.23 -15.54
C TYR A 131 1.31 -5.81 -14.80
N SER A 132 1.58 -6.79 -13.94
CA SER A 132 0.69 -7.20 -12.85
C SER A 132 1.45 -6.99 -11.53
N ILE A 133 1.02 -5.99 -10.76
CA ILE A 133 1.68 -5.59 -9.51
C ILE A 133 0.72 -5.86 -8.35
N ASN A 134 1.13 -6.75 -7.44
CA ASN A 134 0.37 -7.10 -6.25
C ASN A 134 1.15 -6.65 -5.01
N MET A 135 0.49 -5.91 -4.13
CA MET A 135 1.11 -5.25 -2.99
C MET A 135 0.45 -5.75 -1.70
N ASN A 136 1.27 -6.24 -0.77
CA ASN A 136 0.88 -6.57 0.59
C ASN A 136 1.62 -5.61 1.52
N LEU A 137 0.94 -4.55 1.95
CA LEU A 137 1.54 -3.44 2.68
C LEU A 137 1.18 -3.50 4.15
N LYS A 138 2.15 -3.17 4.99
CA LYS A 138 1.98 -2.90 6.42
C LYS A 138 2.34 -1.46 6.65
N PHE A 139 1.46 -0.74 7.33
CA PHE A 139 1.67 0.65 7.66
C PHE A 139 2.23 0.80 9.07
N GLU A 140 2.95 1.90 9.30
CA GLU A 140 3.57 2.21 10.60
C GLU A 140 2.55 2.33 11.75
N ASP A 141 1.29 2.66 11.44
CA ASP A 141 0.20 2.74 12.42
C ASP A 141 -0.48 1.38 12.71
N GLY A 142 0.07 0.29 12.17
CA GLY A 142 -0.39 -1.07 12.39
C GLY A 142 -1.47 -1.55 11.42
N ARG A 143 -2.01 -0.69 10.55
CA ARG A 143 -2.94 -1.10 9.49
C ARG A 143 -2.23 -1.90 8.40
N THR A 144 -3.00 -2.67 7.64
CA THR A 144 -2.53 -3.40 6.46
C THR A 144 -3.34 -3.02 5.22
N ALA A 145 -2.73 -3.18 4.06
CA ALA A 145 -3.40 -2.99 2.78
C ALA A 145 -3.01 -4.08 1.78
N THR A 146 -3.99 -4.51 0.98
CA THR A 146 -3.77 -5.31 -0.21
C THR A 146 -4.17 -4.47 -1.41
N MET A 147 -3.22 -4.19 -2.30
CA MET A 147 -3.46 -3.36 -3.48
C MET A 147 -2.99 -4.09 -4.73
N SER A 148 -3.70 -3.90 -5.84
CA SER A 148 -3.31 -4.48 -7.13
C SER A 148 -3.37 -3.46 -8.26
N TYR A 149 -2.51 -3.64 -9.25
CA TYR A 149 -2.50 -2.89 -10.50
C TYR A 149 -2.25 -3.85 -11.66
N GLU A 150 -3.00 -3.67 -12.75
CA GLU A 150 -2.78 -4.35 -14.01
C GLU A 150 -2.80 -3.33 -15.16
N GLY A 151 -1.72 -3.29 -15.94
CA GLY A 151 -1.59 -2.33 -17.05
C GLY A 151 -0.16 -1.93 -17.36
N SER A 152 0.01 -0.96 -18.25
CA SER A 152 1.31 -0.39 -18.59
C SER A 152 1.67 0.79 -17.67
N ILE A 153 2.92 0.82 -17.21
CA ILE A 153 3.44 2.02 -16.53
C ILE A 153 3.74 3.08 -17.59
N SER A 154 3.03 4.19 -17.53
CA SER A 154 3.19 5.29 -18.48
C SER A 154 4.46 6.13 -18.20
N GLY A 155 4.94 6.82 -19.23
CA GLY A 155 6.17 7.62 -19.16
C GLY A 155 7.44 6.78 -19.29
N THR A 156 8.59 7.40 -19.03
CA THR A 156 9.91 6.76 -19.08
C THR A 156 10.67 7.12 -17.81
N PRO A 157 11.35 6.17 -17.15
CA PRO A 157 12.24 6.49 -16.05
C PRO A 157 13.26 7.54 -16.47
N VAL A 158 13.51 8.52 -15.60
CA VAL A 158 14.54 9.53 -15.82
C VAL A 158 15.64 9.25 -14.81
N PHE A 159 16.85 9.00 -15.29
CA PHE A 159 18.01 8.76 -14.44
C PHE A 159 18.95 9.96 -14.38
N GLU A 160 19.68 10.10 -13.27
CA GLU A 160 20.75 11.09 -13.05
C GLU A 160 21.98 10.88 -13.94
#